data_AF-A0A2S6WS35-F1
#
_entry.id   AF-A0A2S6WS35-F1
#
_cell.length_a   1.000
_cell.length_b   1.000
_cell.length_c   1.000
_cell.angle_alpha   90.00
_cell.angle_beta   90.00
_cell.angle_gamma   90.00
#
_symmetry.space_group_name_H-M   'P 1'
#
loop_
_entity.id
_entity.type
_entity.pdbx_description
1 polymer ?
#
loop_
_entity_poly.entity_id
_entity_poly.type
_entity_poly.pdbx_seq_one_letter_code
_entity_poly.pdbx_strand_id
1 'polypeptide(L)'
;MSVRHAWAVSDGSTTTSWFDVRLTFADGARVDALAVRCGEDVRVEDVRAQPPLSLDDLAVLAEWLENPLFEACVPAPARRAPTVSRRARPQWPRGREGRRLVAQEYRTAREEGGDPVLAVMRATGHSRRRSLRLIGQARDEGFLTPRRARR
;
A
#
# COMPACT_ATOMS: atom_id res chain seq x y z
N MET A 1 14.85 13.76 -5.68
CA MET A 1 13.83 13.08 -6.52
C MET A 1 13.22 11.94 -5.71
N SER A 2 11.89 11.77 -5.76
CA SER A 2 11.20 10.64 -5.12
C SER A 2 10.07 10.13 -6.00
N VAL A 3 9.85 8.82 -5.98
CA VAL A 3 8.69 8.17 -6.60
C VAL A 3 7.95 7.38 -5.55
N ARG A 4 6.65 7.55 -5.48
CA ARG A 4 5.80 6.83 -4.53
C ARG A 4 4.67 6.15 -5.27
N HIS A 5 4.56 4.84 -5.08
CA HIS A 5 3.36 4.11 -5.49
C HIS A 5 2.16 4.63 -4.68
N ALA A 6 1.21 5.27 -5.36
CA ALA A 6 0.06 5.89 -4.72
C ALA A 6 -1.03 4.85 -4.46
N TRP A 7 -1.45 4.14 -5.50
CA TRP A 7 -2.49 3.11 -5.46
C TRP A 7 -2.50 2.31 -6.77
N ALA A 8 -3.20 1.17 -6.77
CA ALA A 8 -3.35 0.32 -7.95
C ALA A 8 -4.75 -0.28 -8.00
N VAL A 9 -5.23 -0.54 -9.21
CA VAL A 9 -6.51 -1.20 -9.51
C VAL A 9 -6.21 -2.41 -10.38
N SER A 10 -6.84 -3.54 -10.08
CA SER A 10 -6.73 -4.76 -10.87
C SER A 10 -8.12 -5.20 -11.33
N ASP A 11 -8.25 -5.56 -12.61
CA ASP A 11 -9.52 -6.04 -13.22
C ASP A 11 -9.54 -7.57 -13.45
N GLY A 12 -8.51 -8.28 -12.99
CA GLY A 12 -8.35 -9.73 -13.13
C GLY A 12 -7.40 -10.14 -14.26
N SER A 13 -7.17 -9.28 -15.24
CA SER A 13 -6.22 -9.50 -16.34
C SER A 13 -5.06 -8.51 -16.31
N THR A 14 -5.34 -7.29 -15.87
CA THR A 14 -4.40 -6.16 -15.92
C THR A 14 -4.40 -5.43 -14.58
N THR A 15 -3.22 -4.98 -14.17
CA THR A 15 -3.05 -4.07 -13.04
C THR A 15 -2.67 -2.70 -13.59
N THR A 16 -3.47 -1.70 -13.24
CA THR A 16 -3.13 -0.29 -13.44
C THR A 16 -2.59 0.28 -12.14
N SER A 17 -1.40 0.87 -12.17
CA SER A 17 -0.72 1.43 -11.00
C SER A 17 -0.45 2.91 -11.20
N TRP A 18 -0.73 3.72 -10.18
CA TRP A 18 -0.48 5.16 -10.16
C TRP A 18 0.72 5.49 -9.27
N PHE A 19 1.57 6.40 -9.77
CA PHE A 19 2.80 6.82 -9.13
C PHE A 19 2.84 8.34 -9.02
N ASP A 20 3.07 8.84 -7.80
CA ASP A 20 3.42 10.23 -7.59
C ASP A 20 4.93 10.38 -7.74
N VAL A 21 5.37 11.20 -8.70
CA VAL A 21 6.78 11.55 -8.89
C VAL A 21 6.99 12.98 -8.42
N ARG A 22 8.04 13.21 -7.63
CA ARG A 22 8.47 14.55 -7.22
C ARG A 22 9.94 14.78 -7.54
N LEU A 23 10.18 15.82 -8.32
CA LEU A 23 11.49 16.40 -8.58
C LEU A 23 11.64 17.65 -7.71
N THR A 24 12.77 17.77 -7.04
CA THR A 24 13.13 18.97 -6.29
C THR A 24 14.55 19.32 -6.68
N PHE A 25 14.72 20.54 -7.18
CA PHE A 25 15.97 21.10 -7.65
C PHE A 25 16.62 21.93 -6.54
N ALA A 26 17.92 22.20 -6.67
CA ALA A 26 18.71 22.87 -5.64
C ALA A 26 18.28 24.33 -5.38
N ASP A 27 17.70 24.96 -6.39
CA ASP A 27 17.12 26.31 -6.36
C ASP A 27 15.72 26.36 -5.71
N GLY A 28 15.19 25.21 -5.27
CA GLY A 28 13.85 25.09 -4.71
C GLY A 28 12.75 24.90 -5.76
N ALA A 29 13.08 24.86 -7.05
CA ALA A 29 12.11 24.50 -8.07
C ALA A 29 11.60 23.07 -7.84
N ARG A 30 10.33 22.85 -8.16
CA ARG A 30 9.67 21.57 -7.97
C ARG A 30 8.81 21.23 -9.16
N VAL A 31 8.87 19.96 -9.56
CA VAL A 31 7.94 19.36 -10.52
C VAL A 31 7.31 18.14 -9.86
N ASP A 32 5.99 18.08 -9.87
CA ASP A 32 5.24 16.87 -9.55
C ASP A 32 4.61 16.32 -10.81
N ALA A 33 4.69 15.01 -11.00
CA ALA A 33 4.03 14.32 -12.09
C ALA A 33 3.22 13.13 -11.57
N LEU A 34 2.05 12.89 -12.15
CA LEU A 34 1.26 11.68 -11.96
C LEU A 34 1.52 10.74 -13.13
N ALA A 35 2.19 9.62 -12.87
CA ALA A 35 2.43 8.59 -13.86
C ALA A 35 1.54 7.37 -13.62
N VAL A 36 1.12 6.74 -14.70
CA VAL A 36 0.24 5.58 -14.69
C VAL A 36 0.86 4.48 -15.52
N ARG A 37 1.01 3.30 -14.93
CA ARG A 37 1.38 2.08 -15.64
C ARG A 37 0.15 1.22 -15.87
N CYS A 38 -0.08 0.78 -17.09
CA CYS A 38 -1.09 -0.23 -17.44
C CYS A 38 -0.44 -1.26 -18.37
N GLY A 39 -0.26 -2.50 -17.90
CA GLY A 39 0.54 -3.48 -18.63
C GLY A 39 1.99 -3.02 -18.80
N GLU A 40 2.46 -2.95 -20.04
CA GLU A 40 3.80 -2.45 -20.40
C GLU A 40 3.81 -0.93 -20.70
N ASP A 41 2.64 -0.30 -20.81
CA ASP A 41 2.54 1.12 -21.12
C ASP A 41 2.69 1.98 -19.87
N VAL A 42 3.44 3.08 -20.01
CA VAL A 42 3.52 4.15 -19.02
C VAL A 42 3.00 5.45 -19.64
N ARG A 43 2.11 6.13 -18.92
CA ARG A 43 1.52 7.42 -19.31
C ARG A 43 1.75 8.45 -18.20
N VAL A 44 1.89 9.71 -18.57
CA VAL A 44 1.89 10.83 -17.63
C VAL A 44 0.55 11.56 -17.78
N GLU A 45 -0.24 11.60 -16.70
CA GLU A 45 -1.62 12.13 -16.72
C GLU A 45 -1.71 13.58 -16.21
N ASP A 46 -0.81 13.99 -15.31
CA ASP A 46 -0.77 15.36 -14.77
C ASP A 46 0.67 15.78 -14.52
N VAL A 47 0.99 17.05 -14.77
CA VAL A 47 2.29 17.68 -14.50
C VAL A 47 2.06 19.04 -13.88
N ARG A 48 2.66 19.27 -12.71
CA ARG A 48 2.59 20.55 -11.99
C ARG A 48 3.99 21.00 -11.66
N ALA A 49 4.28 22.28 -11.89
CA ALA A 49 5.57 22.84 -11.58
C ALA A 49 5.48 24.17 -10.84
N GLN A 50 6.48 24.41 -10.00
CA GLN A 50 6.71 25.68 -9.31
C GLN A 50 8.22 25.98 -9.34
N PRO A 51 8.67 27.03 -10.05
CA PRO A 51 7.89 27.90 -10.95
C PRO A 51 7.28 27.15 -12.16
N PRO A 52 6.38 27.77 -12.94
CA PRO A 52 5.85 27.16 -14.16
C PRO A 52 6.97 26.74 -15.12
N LEU A 53 6.85 25.54 -15.69
CA LEU A 53 7.81 25.05 -16.69
C LEU A 53 7.65 25.82 -18.00
N SER A 54 8.77 26.07 -18.67
CA SER A 54 8.76 26.49 -20.07
C SER A 54 8.39 25.30 -20.98
N LEU A 55 8.06 25.59 -22.24
CA LEU A 55 7.84 24.52 -23.23
C LEU A 55 9.11 23.71 -23.50
N ASP A 56 10.29 24.36 -23.44
CA ASP A 56 11.58 23.71 -23.60
C ASP A 56 11.85 22.75 -22.43
N ASP A 57 11.58 23.18 -21.20
CA ASP A 57 11.74 22.32 -20.01
C ASP A 57 10.74 21.16 -20.00
N LEU A 58 9.54 21.36 -20.55
CA LEU A 58 8.55 20.29 -20.70
C LEU A 58 9.02 19.23 -21.72
N ALA A 59 9.75 19.64 -22.76
CA ALA A 59 10.28 18.72 -23.77
C ALA A 59 11.34 17.76 -23.20
N VAL A 60 12.12 18.21 -22.22
CA VAL A 60 13.14 17.39 -21.52
C VAL A 60 12.59 16.66 -20.30
N LEU A 61 11.33 16.87 -19.92
CA LEU A 61 10.70 16.21 -18.76
C LEU A 61 10.75 14.68 -18.87
N ALA A 62 10.64 14.13 -20.09
CA ALA A 62 10.72 12.69 -20.31
C ALA A 62 12.05 12.11 -19.81
N GLU A 63 13.17 12.79 -20.07
CA GLU A 63 14.50 12.37 -19.62
C GLU A 63 14.62 12.42 -18.09
N TRP A 64 13.99 13.41 -17.45
CA TRP A 64 13.97 13.51 -15.99
C TRP A 64 13.12 12.43 -15.32
N LEU A 65 12.08 11.94 -16.01
CA LEU A 65 11.14 10.95 -15.48
C LEU A 65 11.51 9.51 -15.85
N GLU A 66 12.32 9.29 -16.89
CA GLU A 66 12.64 7.97 -17.43
C GLU A 66 13.20 7.03 -16.36
N ASN A 67 14.37 7.35 -15.80
CA ASN A 67 15.03 6.53 -14.79
C ASN A 67 14.17 6.29 -13.54
N PRO A 68 13.58 7.31 -12.88
CA PRO A 68 12.80 7.06 -11.67
C PRO A 68 11.53 6.24 -11.93
N LEU A 69 10.88 6.40 -13.08
CA LEU A 69 9.73 5.58 -13.44
C LEU A 69 10.15 4.16 -13.82
N PHE A 70 11.27 3.99 -14.51
CA PHE A 70 11.83 2.68 -14.82
C PHE A 70 12.13 1.91 -13.53
N GLU A 71 12.81 2.52 -12.56
CA GLU A 71 13.10 1.89 -11.26
C GLU A 71 11.83 1.55 -10.45
N ALA A 72 10.79 2.38 -10.54
CA ALA A 72 9.54 2.15 -9.83
C ALA A 72 8.62 1.12 -10.52
N CYS A 73 8.66 1.05 -11.85
CA CYS A 73 7.86 0.14 -12.65
C CYS A 73 8.51 -1.23 -12.75
N VAL A 74 9.82 -1.32 -12.86
CA VAL A 74 10.52 -2.60 -12.86
C VAL A 74 10.54 -3.12 -11.42
N PRO A 75 9.92 -4.27 -11.13
CA PRO A 75 10.11 -4.90 -9.84
C PRO A 75 11.60 -5.15 -9.69
N ALA A 76 12.23 -4.53 -8.67
CA ALA A 76 13.65 -4.70 -8.41
C ALA A 76 14.00 -6.19 -8.54
N PRO A 77 15.04 -6.57 -9.33
CA PRO A 77 15.47 -7.95 -9.38
C PRO A 77 15.67 -8.35 -7.93
N ALA A 78 15.09 -9.49 -7.53
CA ALA A 78 15.13 -9.96 -6.17
C ALA A 78 16.61 -10.12 -5.79
N ARG A 79 17.23 -9.04 -5.29
CA ARG A 79 18.58 -9.05 -4.77
C ARG A 79 18.43 -10.02 -3.63
N ARG A 80 19.02 -11.21 -3.81
CA ARG A 80 19.24 -12.19 -2.74
C ARG A 80 20.15 -11.52 -1.72
N ALA A 81 19.63 -10.54 -1.00
CA ALA A 81 20.00 -10.32 0.37
C ALA A 81 19.77 -11.66 1.07
N PRO A 82 20.63 -12.07 2.02
CA PRO A 82 20.34 -13.23 2.83
C PRO A 82 18.92 -13.02 3.34
N THR A 83 18.04 -13.93 2.93
CA THR A 83 16.70 -14.02 3.44
C THR A 83 16.87 -14.25 4.92
N VAL A 84 16.89 -13.17 5.71
CA VAL A 84 16.12 -13.21 6.95
C VAL A 84 14.75 -13.51 6.40
N SER A 85 14.38 -14.77 6.50
CA SER A 85 13.10 -15.34 6.09
C SER A 85 12.03 -14.55 6.82
N ARG A 86 11.68 -13.39 6.23
CA ARG A 86 10.49 -12.64 6.54
C ARG A 86 9.42 -13.56 5.99
N ARG A 87 9.05 -14.54 6.83
CA ARG A 87 8.16 -15.66 6.55
C ARG A 87 7.14 -15.17 5.54
N ALA A 88 7.05 -15.84 4.38
CA ALA A 88 6.00 -15.63 3.42
C ALA A 88 4.69 -15.54 4.22
N ARG A 89 4.25 -14.29 4.43
CA ARG A 89 3.18 -14.02 5.38
C ARG A 89 1.94 -14.53 4.67
N PRO A 90 1.20 -15.49 5.25
CA PRO A 90 0.06 -16.08 4.56
C PRO A 90 -0.83 -14.94 4.08
N GLN A 91 -1.12 -14.93 2.79
CA GLN A 91 -2.09 -14.00 2.21
C GLN A 91 -3.39 -14.24 2.96
N TRP A 92 -3.75 -13.30 3.84
CA TRP A 92 -4.82 -13.50 4.80
C TRP A 92 -6.11 -13.80 4.04
N PRO A 93 -6.80 -14.92 4.32
CA PRO A 93 -8.02 -15.28 3.61
C PRO A 93 -9.02 -14.13 3.63
N ARG A 94 -9.67 -13.86 2.49
CA ARG A 94 -10.73 -12.84 2.42
C ARG A 94 -12.07 -13.44 2.86
N GLY A 95 -13.01 -12.58 3.21
CA GLY A 95 -14.35 -13.03 3.60
C GLY A 95 -14.40 -13.71 4.97
N ARG A 96 -15.30 -14.69 5.10
CA ARG A 96 -15.67 -15.31 6.38
C ARG A 96 -14.51 -16.05 7.06
N GLU A 97 -13.64 -16.69 6.29
CA GLU A 97 -12.45 -17.39 6.80
C GLU A 97 -11.43 -16.41 7.40
N GLY A 98 -11.24 -15.25 6.76
CA GLY A 98 -10.40 -14.18 7.31
C GLY A 98 -10.93 -13.64 8.63
N ARG A 99 -12.25 -13.55 8.77
CA ARG A 99 -12.93 -13.09 9.99
C ARG A 99 -12.85 -14.12 11.11
N ARG A 100 -12.90 -15.42 10.80
CA ARG A 100 -12.63 -16.51 11.76
C ARG A 100 -11.21 -16.42 12.32
N LEU A 101 -10.21 -16.23 11.46
CA LEU A 101 -8.82 -16.11 11.90
C LEU A 101 -8.59 -14.85 12.75
N VAL A 102 -9.19 -13.71 12.37
CA VAL A 102 -9.15 -12.48 13.20
C VAL A 102 -9.75 -12.73 14.58
N ALA A 103 -10.86 -13.45 14.66
CA ALA A 103 -11.48 -13.81 15.93
C ALA A 103 -10.61 -14.77 16.77
N GLN A 104 -9.88 -15.68 16.11
CA GLN A 104 -8.97 -16.59 16.79
C GLN A 104 -7.81 -15.82 17.45
N GLU A 105 -7.09 -14.99 16.68
CA GLU A 105 -5.99 -14.16 17.18
C GLU A 105 -6.44 -13.22 18.31
N TYR A 106 -7.63 -12.64 18.17
CA TYR A 106 -8.23 -11.80 19.21
C TYR A 106 -8.50 -12.57 20.51
N ARG A 107 -9.00 -13.80 20.42
CA ARG A 107 -9.29 -14.64 21.61
C ARG A 107 -8.01 -15.12 22.28
N THR A 108 -7.07 -15.65 21.49
CA THR A 108 -5.77 -16.12 22.00
C THR A 108 -5.05 -15.01 22.76
N ALA A 109 -4.94 -13.82 22.19
CA ALA A 109 -4.31 -12.70 22.89
C ALA A 109 -5.08 -12.27 24.16
N ARG A 110 -6.41 -12.41 24.18
CA ARG A 110 -7.22 -12.10 25.36
C ARG A 110 -7.06 -13.15 26.46
N GLU A 111 -6.93 -14.41 26.09
CA GLU A 111 -6.65 -15.53 27.01
C GLU A 111 -5.24 -15.43 27.60
N GLU A 112 -4.28 -14.98 26.80
CA GLU A 112 -2.89 -14.71 27.23
C GLU A 112 -2.73 -13.39 28.01
N GLY A 113 -3.81 -12.62 28.20
CA GLY A 113 -3.78 -11.33 28.92
C GLY A 113 -3.10 -10.19 28.16
N GLY A 114 -2.83 -10.34 26.86
CA GLY A 114 -2.23 -9.34 25.99
C GLY A 114 -3.23 -8.36 25.35
N ASP A 115 -2.73 -7.42 24.55
CA ASP A 115 -3.58 -6.51 23.76
C ASP A 115 -4.11 -7.24 22.50
N PRO A 116 -5.41 -7.55 22.42
CA PRO A 116 -5.97 -8.31 21.31
C PRO A 116 -6.04 -7.49 20.01
N VAL A 117 -6.05 -6.15 20.07
CA VAL A 117 -6.00 -5.32 18.87
C VAL A 117 -4.59 -5.35 18.28
N LEU A 118 -3.57 -5.27 19.14
CA LEU A 118 -2.18 -5.37 18.72
C LEU A 118 -1.86 -6.75 18.14
N ALA A 119 -2.40 -7.82 18.73
CA ALA A 119 -2.26 -9.18 18.19
C ALA A 119 -2.83 -9.28 16.76
N VAL A 120 -4.05 -8.78 16.53
CA VAL A 120 -4.65 -8.76 15.19
C VAL A 120 -3.86 -7.88 14.21
N MET A 121 -3.30 -6.75 14.66
CA MET A 121 -2.40 -5.93 13.83
C MET A 121 -1.14 -6.71 13.44
N ARG A 122 -0.52 -7.43 14.39
CA ARG A 122 0.68 -8.27 14.13
C ARG A 122 0.36 -9.48 13.27
N ALA A 123 -0.81 -10.08 13.40
CA ALA A 123 -1.21 -11.22 12.59
C ALA A 123 -1.53 -10.79 11.14
N THR A 124 -2.32 -9.72 10.98
CA THR A 124 -2.84 -9.31 9.66
C THR A 124 -1.97 -8.29 8.92
N GLY A 125 -1.08 -7.57 9.61
CA GLY A 125 -0.25 -6.50 9.05
C GLY A 125 -1.00 -5.19 8.75
N HIS A 126 -2.25 -5.06 9.21
CA HIS A 126 -3.07 -3.88 8.97
C HIS A 126 -2.88 -2.78 10.01
N SER A 127 -3.20 -1.53 9.63
CA SER A 127 -3.28 -0.41 10.56
C SER A 127 -4.38 -0.62 11.60
N ARG A 128 -4.22 0.00 12.77
CA ARG A 128 -5.15 -0.08 13.90
C ARG A 128 -6.62 0.12 13.48
N ARG A 129 -6.90 1.15 12.67
CA ARG A 129 -8.25 1.43 12.15
C ARG A 129 -8.82 0.26 11.35
N ARG A 130 -8.00 -0.38 10.51
CA ARG A 130 -8.43 -1.49 9.65
C ARG A 130 -8.58 -2.80 10.45
N SER A 131 -7.71 -3.05 11.43
CA SER A 131 -7.85 -4.17 12.37
C SER A 131 -9.13 -4.07 13.20
N LEU A 132 -9.45 -2.87 13.72
CA LEU A 132 -10.70 -2.66 14.46
C LEU A 132 -11.96 -2.92 13.61
N ARG A 133 -11.94 -2.55 12.33
CA ARG A 133 -13.03 -2.89 11.39
C ARG A 133 -13.19 -4.40 11.19
N LEU A 134 -12.08 -5.13 11.02
CA LEU A 134 -12.12 -6.59 10.88
C LEU A 134 -12.64 -7.28 12.15
N ILE A 135 -12.24 -6.79 13.33
CA ILE A 135 -12.76 -7.28 14.61
C ILE A 135 -14.26 -6.98 14.74
N GLY A 136 -14.72 -5.82 14.26
CA GLY A 136 -16.14 -5.48 14.17
C GLY A 136 -16.91 -6.48 13.30
N GLN A 137 -16.45 -6.70 12.06
CA GLN A 137 -17.08 -7.66 11.15
C GLN A 137 -17.06 -9.09 11.70
N ALA A 138 -15.99 -9.49 12.40
CA ALA A 138 -15.92 -10.80 13.05
C ALA A 138 -16.92 -10.92 14.22
N ARG A 139 -17.23 -9.82 14.91
CA ARG A 139 -18.32 -9.78 15.91
C ARG A 139 -19.69 -9.88 15.26
N ASP A 140 -19.91 -9.14 14.16
CA ASP A 140 -21.19 -9.14 13.45
C ASP A 140 -21.52 -10.53 12.89
N GLU A 141 -20.50 -11.31 12.51
CA GLU A 141 -20.65 -12.70 12.09
C GLU A 141 -20.71 -13.72 13.24
N GLY A 142 -20.69 -13.27 14.49
CA GLY A 142 -20.83 -14.11 15.68
C GLY A 142 -19.55 -14.86 16.10
N PHE A 143 -18.38 -14.56 15.54
CA PHE A 143 -17.12 -15.21 15.94
C PHE A 143 -16.52 -14.65 17.23
N LEU A 144 -16.98 -13.49 17.67
CA LEU A 144 -16.54 -12.85 18.90
C LEU A 144 -17.76 -12.52 19.76
N THR A 145 -17.59 -12.61 21.08
CA THR A 145 -18.66 -12.22 22.01
C THR A 145 -19.04 -10.75 21.80
N PRO A 146 -20.34 -10.43 21.67
CA PRO A 146 -20.80 -9.06 21.68
C PRO A 146 -20.27 -8.37 22.93
N ARG A 147 -19.86 -7.09 22.80
CA ARG A 147 -19.66 -6.29 24.00
C ARG A 147 -21.00 -6.29 24.72
N ARG A 148 -21.04 -6.86 25.94
CA ARG A 148 -22.21 -6.72 26.81
C ARG A 148 -22.54 -5.23 26.84
N ALA A 149 -23.66 -4.84 26.23
CA ALA A 149 -24.22 -3.53 26.45
C ALA A 149 -24.46 -3.46 27.95
N ARG A 150 -23.76 -2.57 28.64
CA ARG A 150 -24.13 -2.20 30.01
C ARG A 150 -25.57 -1.70 29.93
N ARG A 151 -26.49 -2.47 30.51
CA ARG A 151 -27.74 -1.92 31.03
C ARG A 151 -27.41 -0.91 32.12
#